data_AF-A0A6N2V1M0-F1
#
_entry.id   AF-A0A6N2V1M0-F1
#
_cell.length_a   1.000
_cell.length_b   1.000
_cell.length_c   1.000
_cell.angle_alpha   90.00
_cell.angle_beta   90.00
_cell.angle_gamma   90.00
#
_symmetry.space_group_name_H-M   'P 1'
#
loop_
_entity.id
_entity.type
_entity.pdbx_description
1 polymer ?
#
loop_
_entity_poly.entity_id
_entity_poly.type
_entity_poly.pdbx_seq_one_letter_code
_entity_poly.pdbx_strand_id
1 'polypeptide(L)'
;MSVHVAPFGLTDNETLQLLNYGIQQWLARIAVPFFFISSGFLLYHKSSLNNFSLDRTKLYVVKLIKLYVIWTLIYFPFKIKSILMNERGIIYGVFTYCGDIVFVGSYMQLWYFPALIFSVVVISYLLSKKVSLKKITAVAFCFYVMGLLTESWFGVIRPLQFNMPEFWSFLRFLKIVIFTTRDGLFEGLLFVAIGTIVAFYGFKMQQRNALIGFLVAYILMFIEALGLKYFDFVRARDVYLFLIPLTWFAFGFVVNHRIQSRNSVFFKTLRNLSSLIFYTHLWVKWFIVKLFSIIGFEIDKTCLLFILTVSVSIAVSYVIYTMANYEHFNVLKKLYS
;
A
#
# COMPACT_ATOMS: atom_id res chain seq x y z
N MET A 1 -9.05 -1.21 -5.23
CA MET A 1 -7.83 -2.04 -5.19
C MET A 1 -6.97 -1.66 -6.38
N SER A 2 -5.65 -1.47 -6.21
CA SER A 2 -4.73 -1.30 -7.33
C SER A 2 -4.24 -2.68 -7.79
N VAL A 3 -4.50 -3.06 -9.04
CA VAL A 3 -3.88 -4.21 -9.70
C VAL A 3 -2.66 -3.67 -10.44
N HIS A 4 -1.46 -4.20 -10.14
CA HIS A 4 -0.19 -3.74 -10.74
C HIS A 4 -0.01 -4.28 -12.18
N VAL A 5 -0.99 -3.98 -13.03
CA VAL A 5 -1.05 -4.34 -14.46
C VAL A 5 -1.50 -3.10 -15.23
N ALA A 6 -0.82 -2.82 -16.33
CA ALA A 6 -1.18 -1.73 -17.23
C ALA A 6 -2.52 -2.02 -17.91
N PRO A 7 -3.56 -1.19 -17.72
CA PRO A 7 -4.89 -1.43 -18.30
C PRO A 7 -4.90 -1.59 -19.82
N PHE A 8 -4.00 -0.87 -20.52
CA PHE A 8 -3.91 -0.89 -21.97
C PHE A 8 -2.71 -1.70 -22.50
N GLY A 9 -2.02 -2.46 -21.63
CA GLY A 9 -0.81 -3.21 -21.99
C GLY A 9 0.43 -2.33 -22.10
N LEU A 10 1.59 -2.96 -22.31
CA LEU A 10 2.87 -2.30 -22.59
C LEU A 10 2.91 -1.95 -24.09
N THR A 11 2.50 -0.73 -24.43
CA THR A 11 2.35 -0.25 -25.81
C THR A 11 3.35 0.85 -26.10
N ASP A 12 3.81 0.96 -27.35
CA ASP A 12 4.64 2.08 -27.83
C ASP A 12 3.83 3.34 -28.17
N ASN A 13 2.48 3.25 -28.15
CA ASN A 13 1.61 4.38 -28.40
C ASN A 13 1.63 5.36 -27.20
N GLU A 14 2.07 6.59 -27.44
CA GLU A 14 2.22 7.64 -26.42
C GLU A 14 0.91 7.95 -25.69
N THR A 15 -0.24 7.96 -26.39
CA THR A 15 -1.55 8.24 -25.78
C THR A 15 -1.93 7.13 -24.81
N LEU A 16 -1.75 5.86 -25.20
CA LEU A 16 -2.03 4.72 -24.32
C LEU A 16 -1.05 4.64 -23.14
N GLN A 17 0.21 5.04 -23.34
CA GLN A 17 1.17 5.17 -22.24
C GLN A 17 0.76 6.26 -21.25
N LEU A 18 0.28 7.42 -21.74
CA LEU A 18 -0.22 8.49 -20.88
C LEU A 18 -1.47 8.05 -20.09
N LEU A 19 -2.37 7.31 -20.72
CA LEU A 19 -3.55 6.74 -20.05
C LEU A 19 -3.16 5.70 -18.99
N ASN A 20 -2.24 4.78 -19.33
CA ASN A 20 -1.68 3.82 -18.38
C ASN A 20 -1.01 4.53 -17.18
N TYR A 21 -0.24 5.57 -17.47
CA TYR A 21 0.40 6.41 -16.46
C TYR A 21 -0.66 7.01 -15.55
N GLY A 22 -1.71 7.63 -16.11
CA GLY A 22 -2.74 8.26 -15.31
C GLY A 22 -3.53 7.29 -14.44
N ILE A 23 -3.85 6.10 -14.95
CA ILE A 23 -4.57 5.10 -14.17
C ILE A 23 -3.69 4.56 -13.04
N GLN A 24 -2.45 4.18 -13.34
CA GLN A 24 -1.58 3.53 -12.34
C GLN A 24 -1.01 4.52 -11.31
N GLN A 25 -0.60 5.70 -11.78
CA GLN A 25 0.10 6.68 -10.95
C GLN A 25 -0.85 7.67 -10.28
N TRP A 26 -2.07 7.87 -10.79
CA TRP A 26 -3.04 8.81 -10.22
C TRP A 26 -4.25 8.11 -9.62
N LEU A 27 -5.04 7.36 -10.42
CA LEU A 27 -6.26 6.71 -9.91
C LEU A 27 -5.96 5.66 -8.86
N ALA A 28 -4.99 4.78 -9.14
CA ALA A 28 -4.72 3.63 -8.29
C ALA A 28 -3.88 3.97 -7.05
N ARG A 29 -3.27 5.16 -7.02
CA ARG A 29 -2.34 5.61 -5.97
C ARG A 29 -3.02 5.78 -4.60
N ILE A 30 -4.32 6.07 -4.58
CA ILE A 30 -5.12 6.17 -3.35
C ILE A 30 -5.22 4.83 -2.59
N ALA A 31 -5.05 3.70 -3.26
CA ALA A 31 -5.43 2.39 -2.72
C ALA A 31 -4.67 2.01 -1.45
N VAL A 32 -3.35 2.18 -1.43
CA VAL A 32 -2.52 1.78 -0.28
C VAL A 32 -2.71 2.70 0.93
N PRO A 33 -2.65 4.04 0.80
CA PRO A 33 -3.04 4.96 1.87
C PRO A 33 -4.44 4.69 2.43
N PHE A 34 -5.42 4.41 1.57
CA PHE A 34 -6.78 4.07 1.99
C PHE A 34 -6.79 2.78 2.83
N PHE A 35 -5.98 1.77 2.48
CA PHE A 35 -5.82 0.56 3.29
C PHE A 35 -5.12 0.83 4.62
N PHE A 36 -4.13 1.73 4.69
CA PHE A 36 -3.53 2.14 5.97
C PHE A 36 -4.56 2.83 6.88
N ILE A 37 -5.31 3.80 6.36
CA ILE A 37 -6.39 4.48 7.10
C ILE A 37 -7.44 3.46 7.58
N SER A 38 -7.88 2.57 6.69
CA SER A 38 -8.88 1.54 7.01
C SER A 38 -8.39 0.58 8.10
N SER A 39 -7.13 0.14 8.04
CA SER A 39 -6.54 -0.74 9.04
C SER A 39 -6.40 -0.05 10.40
N GLY A 40 -5.93 1.21 10.44
CA GLY A 40 -5.88 2.01 11.67
C GLY A 40 -7.28 2.21 12.28
N PHE A 41 -8.25 2.60 11.46
CA PHE A 41 -9.63 2.77 11.91
C PHE A 41 -10.21 1.48 12.50
N LEU A 42 -10.12 0.36 11.77
CA LEU A 42 -10.71 -0.92 12.19
C LEU A 42 -10.06 -1.49 13.45
N LEU A 43 -8.75 -1.24 13.65
CA LEU A 43 -8.04 -1.66 14.86
C LEU A 43 -8.49 -0.86 16.10
N TYR A 44 -8.59 0.46 15.97
CA TYR A 44 -8.78 1.35 17.11
C TYR A 44 -10.24 1.72 17.40
N HIS A 45 -11.18 1.55 16.46
CA HIS A 45 -12.59 1.96 16.63
C HIS A 45 -13.30 1.27 17.82
N LYS A 46 -12.82 0.09 18.25
CA LYS A 46 -13.39 -0.60 19.42
C LYS A 46 -12.69 -0.25 20.73
N SER A 47 -11.63 0.55 20.69
CA SER A 47 -10.77 0.86 21.84
C SER A 47 -11.14 2.22 22.43
N SER A 48 -10.76 2.46 23.69
CA SER A 48 -10.92 3.75 24.36
C SER A 48 -9.54 4.35 24.60
N LEU A 49 -9.40 5.66 24.37
CA LEU A 49 -8.16 6.40 24.67
C LEU A 49 -7.81 6.37 26.17
N ASN A 50 -8.83 6.39 27.04
CA ASN A 50 -8.62 6.44 28.50
C ASN A 50 -8.09 5.10 29.04
N ASN A 51 -8.52 3.98 28.45
CA ASN A 51 -8.18 2.62 28.86
C ASN A 51 -7.53 1.85 27.69
N PHE A 52 -6.56 2.48 27.04
CA PHE A 52 -5.90 1.88 25.88
C PHE A 52 -5.03 0.69 26.30
N SER A 53 -5.28 -0.49 25.70
CA SER A 53 -4.48 -1.70 25.93
C SER A 53 -3.78 -2.20 24.67
N LEU A 54 -2.62 -2.82 24.86
CA LEU A 54 -1.82 -3.37 23.77
C LEU A 54 -2.32 -4.75 23.29
N ASP A 55 -3.23 -5.41 24.00
CA ASP A 55 -3.58 -6.82 23.74
C ASP A 55 -4.18 -7.02 22.36
N ARG A 56 -5.09 -6.12 21.96
CA ARG A 56 -5.66 -6.14 20.60
C ARG A 56 -4.61 -5.87 19.53
N THR A 57 -3.66 -4.98 19.83
CA THR A 57 -2.53 -4.68 18.93
C THR A 57 -1.68 -5.93 18.75
N LYS A 58 -1.34 -6.63 19.83
CA LYS A 58 -0.54 -7.87 19.78
C LYS A 58 -1.22 -8.93 18.91
N LEU A 59 -2.51 -9.21 19.15
CA LEU A 59 -3.28 -10.18 18.36
C LEU A 59 -3.33 -9.79 16.87
N TYR A 60 -3.53 -8.51 16.58
CA TYR A 60 -3.57 -8.01 15.21
C TYR A 60 -2.20 -8.11 14.52
N VAL A 61 -1.11 -7.72 15.19
CA VAL A 61 0.25 -7.85 14.66
C VAL A 61 0.62 -9.31 14.40
N VAL A 62 0.29 -10.23 15.32
CA VAL A 62 0.51 -11.68 15.11
C VAL A 62 -0.24 -12.17 13.88
N LYS A 63 -1.48 -11.73 13.67
CA LYS A 63 -2.24 -12.04 12.45
C LYS A 63 -1.52 -11.52 11.20
N LEU A 64 -1.09 -10.26 11.19
CA LEU A 64 -0.38 -9.67 10.04
C LEU A 64 0.93 -10.39 9.74
N ILE A 65 1.72 -10.73 10.76
CA ILE A 65 2.97 -11.50 10.60
C ILE A 65 2.68 -12.87 9.99
N LYS A 66 1.65 -13.59 10.48
CA LYS A 66 1.26 -14.89 9.91
C LYS A 66 0.90 -14.79 8.43
N LEU A 67 0.07 -13.81 8.05
CA LEU A 67 -0.28 -13.57 6.65
C LEU A 67 0.96 -13.22 5.82
N TYR A 68 1.84 -12.36 6.34
CA TYR A 68 3.05 -11.97 5.65
C TYR A 68 3.99 -13.15 5.39
N VAL A 69 4.20 -14.02 6.39
CA VAL A 69 5.03 -15.23 6.26
C VAL A 69 4.42 -16.19 5.23
N ILE A 70 3.13 -16.47 5.32
CA ILE A 70 2.44 -17.38 4.38
C ILE A 70 2.59 -16.86 2.94
N TRP A 71 2.31 -15.59 2.70
CA TRP A 71 2.41 -15.02 1.35
C TRP A 71 3.86 -14.88 0.89
N THR A 72 4.81 -14.61 1.80
CA THR A 72 6.24 -14.63 1.47
C THR A 72 6.66 -16.01 0.97
N LEU A 73 6.25 -17.08 1.64
CA LEU A 73 6.53 -18.46 1.20
C LEU A 73 5.88 -18.78 -0.15
N ILE A 74 4.63 -18.34 -0.37
CA ILE A 74 3.93 -18.51 -1.64
C ILE A 74 4.64 -17.77 -2.79
N TYR A 75 5.17 -16.56 -2.55
CA TYR A 75 5.89 -15.78 -3.57
C TYR A 75 7.39 -16.11 -3.67
N PHE A 76 7.94 -16.89 -2.72
CA PHE A 76 9.36 -17.24 -2.67
C PHE A 76 9.90 -17.89 -3.96
N PRO A 77 9.18 -18.81 -4.64
CA PRO A 77 9.67 -19.42 -5.87
C PRO A 77 10.06 -18.41 -6.95
N PHE A 78 9.39 -17.26 -7.03
CA PHE A 78 9.71 -16.20 -8.00
C PHE A 78 11.01 -15.45 -7.68
N LYS A 79 11.50 -15.55 -6.44
CA LYS A 79 12.74 -14.90 -5.98
C LYS A 79 13.95 -15.82 -6.04
N ILE A 80 13.78 -17.14 -6.12
CA ILE A 80 14.87 -18.13 -6.16
C ILE A 80 15.89 -17.78 -7.26
N LYS A 81 15.44 -17.53 -8.49
CA LYS A 81 16.34 -17.18 -9.60
C LYS A 81 17.17 -15.93 -9.30
N SER A 82 16.55 -14.89 -8.73
CA SER A 82 17.22 -13.64 -8.35
C SER A 82 18.25 -13.84 -7.24
N ILE A 83 18.05 -14.81 -6.36
CA ILE A 83 18.97 -15.13 -5.27
C ILE A 83 20.16 -15.94 -5.81
N LEU A 84 19.89 -16.96 -6.61
CA LEU A 84 20.91 -17.87 -7.14
C LEU A 84 21.82 -17.18 -8.18
N MET A 85 21.25 -16.29 -8.99
CA MET A 85 21.97 -15.56 -10.04
C MET A 85 22.43 -14.16 -9.59
N ASN A 86 22.54 -13.92 -8.27
CA ASN A 86 23.05 -12.65 -7.78
C ASN A 86 24.53 -12.48 -8.19
N GLU A 87 24.86 -11.32 -8.78
CA GLU A 87 26.21 -11.02 -9.30
C GLU A 87 27.32 -11.14 -8.25
N ARG A 88 26.98 -10.95 -6.97
CA ARG A 88 27.92 -11.03 -5.83
C ARG A 88 27.92 -12.41 -5.16
N GLY A 89 27.27 -13.40 -5.76
CA GLY A 89 27.17 -14.77 -5.28
C GLY A 89 25.94 -15.05 -4.41
N ILE A 90 25.69 -16.35 -4.18
CA ILE A 90 24.47 -16.85 -3.54
C ILE A 90 24.31 -16.36 -2.10
N ILE A 91 25.40 -16.35 -1.31
CA ILE A 91 25.36 -15.92 0.10
C ILE A 91 24.90 -14.45 0.19
N TYR A 92 25.44 -13.59 -0.68
CA TYR A 92 25.02 -12.20 -0.75
C TYR A 92 23.56 -12.09 -1.19
N GLY A 93 23.14 -12.86 -2.20
CA GLY A 93 21.74 -12.91 -2.63
C GLY A 93 20.77 -13.30 -1.51
N VAL A 94 21.12 -14.29 -0.68
CA VAL A 94 20.32 -14.68 0.48
C VAL A 94 20.27 -13.55 1.51
N PHE A 95 21.41 -12.94 1.83
CA PHE A 95 21.46 -11.83 2.78
C PHE A 95 20.62 -10.63 2.32
N THR A 96 20.73 -10.25 1.04
CA THR A 96 19.91 -9.19 0.44
C THR A 96 18.43 -9.52 0.52
N TYR A 97 18.03 -10.75 0.21
CA TYR A 97 16.63 -11.15 0.30
C TYR A 97 16.10 -11.15 1.73
N CYS A 98 16.91 -11.57 2.71
CA CYS A 98 16.55 -11.44 4.12
C CYS A 98 16.33 -9.97 4.53
N GLY A 99 17.17 -9.06 4.04
CA GLY A 99 16.98 -7.61 4.18
C GLY A 99 15.68 -7.13 3.54
N ASP A 100 15.40 -7.57 2.31
CA ASP A 100 14.17 -7.22 1.59
C ASP A 100 12.93 -7.66 2.36
N ILE A 101 12.91 -8.86 2.96
CA ILE A 101 11.79 -9.35 3.77
C ILE A 101 11.48 -8.38 4.93
N VAL A 102 12.47 -7.74 5.52
CA VAL A 102 12.26 -6.88 6.69
C VAL A 102 11.95 -5.44 6.27
N PHE A 103 12.72 -4.88 5.33
CA PHE A 103 12.73 -3.44 5.06
C PHE A 103 11.96 -3.03 3.81
N VAL A 104 11.87 -3.89 2.80
CA VAL A 104 11.30 -3.54 1.48
C VAL A 104 9.99 -4.27 1.19
N GLY A 105 9.79 -5.44 1.78
CA GLY A 105 8.77 -6.42 1.42
C GLY A 105 9.31 -7.51 0.49
N SER A 106 8.97 -8.76 0.80
CA SER A 106 9.38 -9.95 0.04
C SER A 106 8.91 -9.97 -1.42
N TYR A 107 7.85 -9.24 -1.74
CA TYR A 107 7.34 -9.04 -3.09
C TYR A 107 6.61 -7.70 -3.24
N MET A 108 6.34 -7.27 -4.48
CA MET A 108 5.94 -5.89 -4.83
C MET A 108 4.76 -5.32 -4.04
N GLN A 109 3.77 -6.12 -3.65
CA GLN A 109 2.59 -5.71 -2.88
C GLN A 109 2.70 -6.10 -1.40
N LEU A 110 3.61 -7.01 -1.05
CA LEU A 110 3.73 -7.53 0.31
C LEU A 110 4.43 -6.57 1.27
N TRP A 111 5.12 -5.54 0.76
CA TRP A 111 5.67 -4.44 1.56
C TRP A 111 4.67 -3.74 2.47
N TYR A 112 3.38 -3.78 2.12
CA TYR A 112 2.30 -3.23 2.93
C TYR A 112 2.27 -3.85 4.34
N PHE A 113 2.62 -5.12 4.48
CA PHE A 113 2.61 -5.81 5.77
C PHE A 113 3.65 -5.29 6.76
N PRO A 114 4.97 -5.29 6.46
CA PRO A 114 5.97 -4.73 7.38
C PRO A 114 5.70 -3.25 7.65
N ALA A 115 5.29 -2.48 6.63
CA ALA A 115 4.92 -1.08 6.82
C ALA A 115 3.76 -0.92 7.81
N LEU A 116 2.66 -1.66 7.63
CA LEU A 116 1.50 -1.58 8.52
C LEU A 116 1.83 -2.04 9.94
N ILE A 117 2.58 -3.15 10.08
CA ILE A 117 3.02 -3.67 11.37
C ILE A 117 3.81 -2.60 12.12
N PHE A 118 4.79 -1.98 11.45
CA PHE A 118 5.60 -0.92 12.04
C PHE A 118 4.73 0.26 12.50
N SER A 119 3.89 0.81 11.62
CA SER A 119 3.05 1.97 11.94
C SER A 119 2.12 1.68 13.13
N VAL A 120 1.49 0.50 13.14
CA VAL A 120 0.58 0.07 14.22
C VAL A 120 1.33 -0.12 15.53
N VAL A 121 2.51 -0.75 15.52
CA VAL A 121 3.32 -0.95 16.72
C VAL A 121 3.74 0.40 17.30
N VAL A 122 4.25 1.32 16.47
CA VAL A 122 4.67 2.66 16.90
C VAL A 122 3.50 3.45 17.48
N ILE A 123 2.37 3.53 16.77
CA ILE A 123 1.19 4.27 17.24
C ILE A 123 0.66 3.66 18.53
N SER A 124 0.45 2.35 18.58
CA SER A 124 -0.05 1.68 19.79
C SER A 124 0.91 1.83 20.97
N TYR A 125 2.22 1.74 20.75
CA TYR A 125 3.20 1.97 21.81
C TYR A 125 3.11 3.41 22.35
N LEU A 126 3.09 4.41 21.48
CA LEU A 126 2.98 5.81 21.88
C LEU A 126 1.66 6.12 22.59
N LEU A 127 0.54 5.54 22.13
CA LEU A 127 -0.76 5.64 22.81
C LEU A 127 -0.72 4.98 24.20
N SER A 128 -0.06 3.83 24.35
CA SER A 128 0.12 3.18 25.67
C SER A 128 0.93 4.02 26.65
N LYS A 129 1.82 4.89 26.13
CA LYS A 129 2.58 5.89 26.90
C LYS A 129 1.83 7.22 27.06
N LYS A 130 0.54 7.27 26.74
CA LYS A 130 -0.33 8.45 26.83
C LYS A 130 0.17 9.65 26.01
N VAL A 131 0.95 9.41 24.96
CA VAL A 131 1.33 10.46 24.00
C VAL A 131 0.07 10.87 23.25
N SER A 132 -0.19 12.18 23.17
CA SER A 132 -1.41 12.66 22.51
C SER A 132 -1.40 12.35 21.02
N LEU A 133 -2.56 11.95 20.49
CA LEU A 133 -2.70 11.61 19.07
C LEU A 133 -2.34 12.77 18.14
N LYS A 134 -2.54 14.02 18.60
CA LYS A 134 -2.07 15.22 17.90
C LYS A 134 -0.56 15.23 17.70
N LYS A 135 0.22 14.92 18.74
CA LYS A 135 1.70 14.86 18.67
C LYS A 135 2.15 13.72 17.75
N ILE A 136 1.53 12.54 17.89
CA ILE A 136 1.83 11.38 17.02
C ILE A 136 1.62 11.75 15.55
N THR A 137 0.49 12.38 15.24
CA THR A 137 0.14 12.75 13.85
C THR A 137 1.05 13.86 13.32
N ALA A 138 1.43 14.84 14.15
CA ALA A 138 2.37 15.89 13.75
C ALA A 138 3.75 15.31 13.39
N VAL A 139 4.28 14.41 14.22
CA VAL A 139 5.54 13.71 13.94
C VAL A 139 5.42 12.84 12.67
N ALA A 140 4.32 12.12 12.52
CA ALA A 140 4.06 11.32 11.32
C ALA A 140 3.98 12.17 10.04
N PHE A 141 3.41 13.37 10.13
CA PHE A 141 3.39 14.32 9.03
C PHE A 141 4.79 14.82 8.67
N CYS A 142 5.64 15.10 9.66
CA CYS A 142 7.06 15.44 9.41
C CYS A 142 7.77 14.32 8.65
N PHE A 143 7.63 13.06 9.07
CA PHE A 143 8.20 11.92 8.35
C PHE A 143 7.62 11.81 6.93
N TYR A 144 6.31 11.96 6.75
CA TYR A 144 5.71 11.96 5.41
C TYR A 144 6.29 13.04 4.49
N VAL A 145 6.47 14.26 5.00
CA VAL A 145 7.10 15.36 4.24
C VAL A 145 8.56 15.04 3.90
N MET A 146 9.32 14.42 4.81
CA MET A 146 10.66 13.94 4.49
C MET A 146 10.63 12.92 3.35
N GLY A 147 9.71 11.95 3.38
CA GLY A 147 9.51 10.99 2.30
C GLY A 147 9.18 11.69 0.98
N LEU A 148 8.22 12.62 1.02
CA LEU A 148 7.80 13.46 -0.10
C LEU A 148 8.97 14.16 -0.78
N LEU A 149 9.86 14.78 0.00
CA LEU A 149 11.05 15.49 -0.49
C LEU A 149 12.12 14.55 -1.04
N THR A 150 12.16 13.29 -0.64
CA THR A 150 13.12 12.31 -1.21
C THR A 150 12.62 11.63 -2.49
N GLU A 151 11.31 11.69 -2.76
CA GLU A 151 10.65 11.02 -3.87
C GLU A 151 10.05 11.98 -4.89
N SER A 152 8.77 12.34 -4.73
CA SER A 152 7.98 13.08 -5.70
C SER A 152 8.40 14.54 -5.82
N TRP A 153 8.81 15.15 -4.71
CA TRP A 153 9.23 16.56 -4.62
C TRP A 153 10.75 16.69 -4.55
N PHE A 154 11.50 15.69 -5.03
CA PHE A 154 12.96 15.67 -4.99
C PHE A 154 13.62 16.87 -5.67
N GLY A 155 12.98 17.44 -6.70
CA GLY A 155 13.44 18.67 -7.34
C GLY A 155 13.57 19.87 -6.40
N VAL A 156 12.84 19.93 -5.28
CA VAL A 156 12.97 21.01 -4.28
C VAL A 156 14.30 20.93 -3.53
N ILE A 157 14.76 19.73 -3.20
CA ILE A 157 16.02 19.54 -2.47
C ILE A 157 17.23 19.37 -3.41
N ARG A 158 17.01 19.10 -4.71
CA ARG A 158 18.07 18.93 -5.72
C ARG A 158 19.10 20.07 -5.72
N PRO A 159 18.73 21.37 -5.60
CA PRO A 159 19.70 22.47 -5.54
C PRO A 159 20.67 22.40 -4.34
N LEU A 160 20.31 21.71 -3.26
CA LEU A 160 21.19 21.54 -2.08
C LEU A 160 22.47 20.77 -2.43
N GLN A 161 22.46 19.96 -3.50
CA GLN A 161 23.67 19.30 -3.99
C GLN A 161 24.79 20.31 -4.31
N PHE A 162 24.42 21.46 -4.87
CA PHE A 162 25.37 22.50 -5.26
C PHE A 162 25.58 23.53 -4.15
N ASN A 163 24.51 23.92 -3.46
CA ASN A 163 24.56 24.98 -2.45
C ASN A 163 25.12 24.51 -1.09
N MET A 164 24.97 23.22 -0.75
CA MET A 164 25.36 22.65 0.54
C MET A 164 25.85 21.19 0.40
N PRO A 165 27.03 20.97 -0.22
CA PRO A 165 27.50 19.63 -0.60
C PRO A 165 27.74 18.67 0.58
N GLU A 166 28.14 19.19 1.74
CA GLU A 166 28.31 18.40 2.97
C GLU A 166 26.97 17.87 3.48
N PHE A 167 25.97 18.75 3.56
CA PHE A 167 24.61 18.38 3.96
C PHE A 167 23.98 17.41 2.96
N TRP A 168 24.21 17.60 1.66
CA TRP A 168 23.79 16.64 0.64
C TRP A 168 24.40 15.25 0.83
N SER A 169 25.68 15.19 1.22
CA SER A 169 26.36 13.92 1.48
C SER A 169 25.79 13.22 2.71
N PHE A 170 25.45 13.98 3.76
CA PHE A 170 24.69 13.46 4.89
C PHE A 170 23.31 12.92 4.49
N LEU A 171 22.54 13.65 3.67
CA LEU A 171 21.24 13.17 3.17
C LEU A 171 21.36 11.89 2.33
N ARG A 172 22.40 11.78 1.51
CA ARG A 172 22.70 10.56 0.74
C ARG A 172 23.01 9.38 1.66
N PHE A 173 23.78 9.60 2.72
CA PHE A 173 24.05 8.58 3.73
C PHE A 173 22.77 8.13 4.43
N LEU A 174 21.93 9.06 4.88
CA LEU A 174 20.63 8.74 5.49
C LEU A 174 19.75 7.90 4.56
N LYS A 175 19.73 8.21 3.26
CA LYS A 175 18.97 7.41 2.28
C LYS A 175 19.45 5.96 2.20
N ILE A 176 20.75 5.72 2.31
CA ILE A 176 21.31 4.35 2.32
C ILE A 176 20.84 3.59 3.57
N VAL A 177 20.79 4.26 4.73
CA VAL A 177 20.36 3.67 6.00
C VAL A 177 18.86 3.41 6.04
N ILE A 178 18.05 4.32 5.48
CA ILE A 178 16.59 4.21 5.43
C ILE A 178 16.12 3.14 4.42
N PHE A 179 16.97 2.75 3.46
CA PHE A 179 16.68 1.87 2.32
C PHE A 179 15.63 2.44 1.35
N THR A 180 14.41 2.69 1.84
CA THR A 180 13.28 3.19 1.07
C THR A 180 12.35 4.02 1.94
N THR A 181 11.74 5.05 1.35
CA THR A 181 10.69 5.86 1.97
C THR A 181 9.30 5.29 1.73
N ARG A 182 9.21 4.22 0.94
CA ARG A 182 8.02 3.37 0.83
C ARG A 182 8.01 2.34 1.96
N ASP A 183 7.78 2.82 3.18
CA ASP A 183 7.84 2.02 4.40
C ASP A 183 6.76 2.41 5.42
N GLY A 184 6.85 1.82 6.62
CA GLY A 184 5.91 2.11 7.70
C GLY A 184 6.11 3.46 8.39
N LEU A 185 7.28 4.08 8.26
CA LEU A 185 7.64 5.32 8.96
C LEU A 185 7.24 6.55 8.14
N PHE A 186 7.66 6.59 6.88
CA PHE A 186 7.48 7.71 5.97
C PHE A 186 6.09 7.68 5.31
N GLU A 187 5.58 6.51 4.95
CA GLU A 187 4.26 6.40 4.29
C GLU A 187 3.16 5.91 5.24
N GLY A 188 3.37 4.76 5.88
CA GLY A 188 2.32 4.11 6.68
C GLY A 188 1.87 4.91 7.91
N LEU A 189 2.81 5.55 8.62
CA LEU A 189 2.55 6.12 9.95
C LEU A 189 1.48 7.21 9.91
N LEU A 190 1.55 8.12 8.93
CA LEU A 190 0.60 9.22 8.79
C LEU A 190 -0.82 8.69 8.51
N PHE A 191 -0.95 7.77 7.55
CA PHE A 191 -2.25 7.24 7.15
C PHE A 191 -2.88 6.35 8.23
N VAL A 192 -2.09 5.55 8.96
CA VAL A 192 -2.62 4.80 10.12
C VAL A 192 -3.04 5.77 11.23
N ALA A 193 -2.28 6.84 11.49
CA ALA A 193 -2.64 7.86 12.47
C ALA A 193 -3.94 8.59 12.09
N ILE A 194 -4.14 8.91 10.81
CA ILE A 194 -5.39 9.47 10.29
C ILE A 194 -6.58 8.51 10.56
N GLY A 195 -6.43 7.22 10.26
CA GLY A 195 -7.47 6.23 10.58
C GLY A 195 -7.76 6.15 12.09
N THR A 196 -6.72 6.29 12.91
CA THR A 196 -6.83 6.32 14.37
C THR A 196 -7.59 7.55 14.87
N ILE A 197 -7.38 8.72 14.25
CA ILE A 197 -8.13 9.95 14.55
C ILE A 197 -9.63 9.72 14.29
N VAL A 198 -9.98 9.17 13.13
CA VAL A 198 -11.38 8.90 12.78
C VAL A 198 -11.99 7.87 13.73
N ALA A 199 -11.22 6.88 14.18
CA ALA A 199 -11.69 5.87 15.13
C ALA A 199 -12.07 6.46 16.50
N PHE A 200 -11.29 7.41 17.02
CA PHE A 200 -11.53 7.96 18.36
C PHE A 200 -12.42 9.20 18.38
N TYR A 201 -12.36 10.05 17.35
CA TYR A 201 -13.06 11.34 17.33
C TYR A 201 -14.23 11.38 16.33
N GLY A 202 -14.38 10.34 15.51
CA GLY A 202 -15.35 10.29 14.42
C GLY A 202 -14.95 11.19 13.24
N PHE A 203 -15.66 11.04 12.12
CA PHE A 203 -15.56 11.94 10.98
C PHE A 203 -16.76 12.89 11.00
N LYS A 204 -16.50 14.19 11.15
CA LYS A 204 -17.54 15.21 11.48
C LYS A 204 -18.11 15.98 10.28
N MET A 205 -17.74 15.62 9.05
CA MET A 205 -18.16 16.33 7.85
C MET A 205 -19.30 15.58 7.15
N GLN A 206 -20.23 16.29 6.50
CA GLN A 206 -21.32 15.67 5.74
C GLN A 206 -20.81 14.89 4.51
N GLN A 207 -21.54 13.86 4.08
CA GLN A 207 -21.14 13.01 2.96
C GLN A 207 -20.97 13.81 1.64
N ARG A 208 -21.86 14.77 1.36
CA ARG A 208 -21.75 15.65 0.18
C ARG A 208 -20.46 16.45 0.19
N ASN A 209 -20.10 17.04 1.33
CA ASN A 209 -18.89 17.84 1.46
C ASN A 209 -17.64 16.95 1.38
N ALA A 210 -17.69 15.73 1.92
CA ALA A 210 -16.62 14.75 1.74
C ALA A 210 -16.43 14.36 0.27
N LEU A 211 -17.51 14.19 -0.50
CA LEU A 211 -17.43 13.92 -1.93
C LEU A 211 -16.84 15.11 -2.71
N ILE A 212 -17.30 16.34 -2.42
CA ILE A 212 -16.75 17.55 -3.05
C ILE A 212 -15.26 17.68 -2.71
N GLY A 213 -14.89 17.53 -1.43
CA GLY A 213 -13.49 17.57 -0.99
C GLY A 213 -12.65 16.48 -1.66
N PHE A 214 -13.19 15.27 -1.83
CA PHE A 214 -12.54 14.19 -2.56
C PHE A 214 -12.27 14.57 -4.02
N LEU A 215 -13.28 15.09 -4.74
CA LEU A 215 -13.14 15.49 -6.15
C LEU A 215 -12.13 16.64 -6.31
N VAL A 216 -12.19 17.64 -5.43
CA VAL A 216 -11.24 18.76 -5.43
C VAL A 216 -9.81 18.27 -5.15
N ALA A 217 -9.62 17.47 -4.10
CA ALA A 217 -8.31 16.90 -3.78
C ALA A 217 -7.76 16.00 -4.90
N TYR A 218 -8.66 15.31 -5.61
CA TYR A 218 -8.29 14.49 -6.76
C TYR A 218 -7.75 15.35 -7.91
N ILE A 219 -8.44 16.44 -8.25
CA ILE A 219 -7.99 17.41 -9.26
C ILE A 219 -6.66 18.04 -8.85
N LEU A 220 -6.51 18.42 -7.58
CA LEU A 220 -5.27 19.02 -7.08
C LEU A 220 -4.09 18.03 -7.11
N MET A 221 -4.31 16.75 -6.77
CA MET A 221 -3.28 15.71 -6.90
C MET A 221 -2.90 15.48 -8.36
N PHE A 222 -3.86 15.56 -9.27
CA PHE A 222 -3.60 15.48 -10.70
C PHE A 222 -2.73 16.65 -11.19
N ILE A 223 -3.07 17.89 -10.80
CA ILE A 223 -2.28 19.09 -11.11
C ILE A 223 -0.87 18.96 -10.52
N GLU A 224 -0.76 18.53 -9.26
CA GLU A 224 0.53 18.27 -8.60
C GLU A 224 1.37 17.27 -9.41
N ALA A 225 0.80 16.12 -9.77
CA ALA A 225 1.54 15.08 -10.49
C ALA A 225 1.97 15.52 -11.91
N LEU A 226 1.16 16.33 -12.60
CA LEU A 226 1.55 16.93 -13.87
C LEU A 226 2.64 17.98 -13.71
N GLY A 227 2.51 18.88 -12.72
CA GLY A 227 3.51 19.89 -12.43
C GLY A 227 4.86 19.28 -12.07
N LEU A 228 4.88 18.29 -11.18
CA LEU A 228 6.11 17.58 -10.80
C LEU A 228 6.76 16.87 -11.98
N LYS A 229 5.97 16.33 -12.93
CA LYS A 229 6.49 15.74 -14.17
C LYS A 229 7.07 16.82 -15.10
N TYR A 230 6.37 17.93 -15.27
CA TYR A 230 6.79 19.03 -16.15
C TYR A 230 8.11 19.64 -15.69
N PHE A 231 8.30 19.83 -14.38
CA PHE A 231 9.53 20.37 -13.81
C PHE A 231 10.65 19.34 -13.58
N ASP A 232 10.45 18.07 -13.97
CA ASP A 232 11.39 16.96 -13.71
C ASP A 232 11.75 16.80 -12.22
N PHE A 233 10.79 16.99 -11.31
CA PHE A 233 11.04 16.89 -9.86
C PHE A 233 11.07 15.45 -9.35
N VAL A 234 10.40 14.54 -10.06
CA VAL A 234 10.04 13.21 -9.57
C VAL A 234 11.20 12.24 -9.65
N ARG A 235 11.63 11.68 -8.51
CA ARG A 235 12.56 10.53 -8.46
C ARG A 235 11.82 9.20 -8.30
N ALA A 236 10.79 9.19 -7.46
CA ALA A 236 9.86 8.09 -7.27
C ALA A 236 8.45 8.67 -7.12
N ARG A 237 7.43 7.85 -7.36
CA ARG A 237 6.04 8.31 -7.55
C ARG A 237 5.09 7.80 -6.46
N ASP A 238 5.62 7.37 -5.31
CA ASP A 238 4.80 6.65 -4.33
C ASP A 238 4.04 7.57 -3.38
N VAL A 239 4.54 8.78 -3.13
CA VAL A 239 3.92 9.78 -2.24
C VAL A 239 3.57 11.07 -2.99
N TYR A 240 2.52 11.76 -2.54
CA TYR A 240 2.11 13.10 -3.05
C TYR A 240 1.52 13.94 -1.92
N LEU A 241 1.59 15.26 -2.00
CA LEU A 241 1.05 16.15 -0.96
C LEU A 241 -0.48 16.06 -0.91
N PHE A 242 -1.15 16.13 -2.07
CA PHE A 242 -2.61 16.06 -2.14
C PHE A 242 -3.18 14.65 -1.97
N LEU A 243 -2.32 13.62 -1.87
CA LEU A 243 -2.74 12.27 -1.48
C LEU A 243 -3.30 12.24 -0.05
N ILE A 244 -2.82 13.12 0.84
CA ILE A 244 -3.32 13.24 2.22
C ILE A 244 -4.80 13.66 2.23
N PRO A 245 -5.19 14.85 1.73
CA PRO A 245 -6.59 15.25 1.71
C PRO A 245 -7.45 14.31 0.86
N LEU A 246 -6.92 13.81 -0.26
CA LEU A 246 -7.65 12.86 -1.12
C LEU A 246 -8.11 11.63 -0.35
N THR A 247 -7.19 11.01 0.39
CA THR A 247 -7.46 9.77 1.14
C THR A 247 -8.31 10.02 2.38
N TRP A 248 -8.12 11.16 3.06
CA TRP A 248 -8.99 11.62 4.16
C TRP A 248 -10.44 11.75 3.71
N PHE A 249 -10.69 12.45 2.60
CA PHE A 249 -12.04 12.66 2.09
C PHE A 249 -12.67 11.38 1.53
N ALA A 250 -11.90 10.56 0.81
CA ALA A 250 -12.36 9.26 0.34
C ALA A 250 -12.80 8.37 1.51
N PHE A 251 -11.98 8.30 2.56
CA PHE A 251 -12.30 7.50 3.74
C PHE A 251 -13.52 8.05 4.50
N GLY A 252 -13.58 9.36 4.68
CA GLY A 252 -14.72 10.03 5.31
C GLY A 252 -16.03 9.82 4.56
N PHE A 253 -16.00 9.87 3.23
CA PHE A 253 -17.15 9.57 2.38
C PHE A 253 -17.69 8.16 2.63
N VAL A 254 -16.79 7.17 2.72
CA VAL A 254 -17.15 5.76 2.97
C VAL A 254 -17.64 5.54 4.40
N VAL A 255 -16.97 6.10 5.42
CA VAL A 255 -17.32 5.87 6.84
C VAL A 255 -18.66 6.50 7.21
N ASN A 256 -18.99 7.65 6.64
CA ASN A 256 -20.27 8.32 6.86
C ASN A 256 -21.44 7.64 6.19
N HIS A 257 -21.18 6.80 5.18
CA HIS A 257 -22.24 6.15 4.46
C HIS A 257 -22.92 5.12 5.38
N ARG A 258 -24.17 5.39 5.72
CA ARG A 258 -24.98 4.51 6.57
C ARG A 258 -25.42 3.30 5.76
N ILE A 259 -24.60 2.26 5.77
CA ILE A 259 -24.97 0.96 5.23
C ILE A 259 -25.96 0.31 6.20
N GLN A 260 -27.24 0.25 5.81
CA GLN A 260 -28.23 -0.61 6.46
C GLN A 260 -27.75 -2.06 6.33
N SER A 261 -27.51 -2.73 7.47
CA SER A 261 -26.85 -4.05 7.58
C SER A 261 -25.31 -4.09 7.60
N ARG A 262 -24.69 -3.34 8.52
CA ARG A 262 -23.25 -3.41 8.86
C ARG A 262 -22.73 -4.83 9.18
N ASN A 263 -23.60 -5.74 9.60
CA ASN A 263 -23.25 -7.12 9.97
C ASN A 263 -23.58 -8.16 8.90
N SER A 264 -24.03 -7.74 7.71
CA SER A 264 -24.32 -8.68 6.62
C SER A 264 -23.10 -9.53 6.30
N VAL A 265 -23.32 -10.83 6.11
CA VAL A 265 -22.33 -11.79 5.61
C VAL A 265 -21.69 -11.25 4.34
N PHE A 266 -22.45 -10.56 3.49
CA PHE A 266 -21.99 -9.94 2.26
C PHE A 266 -20.79 -9.01 2.43
N PHE A 267 -20.80 -8.08 3.40
CA PHE A 267 -19.68 -7.15 3.60
C PHE A 267 -18.45 -7.84 4.17
N LYS A 268 -18.63 -8.88 5.00
CA LYS A 268 -17.53 -9.72 5.46
C LYS A 268 -16.90 -10.49 4.29
N THR A 269 -17.72 -11.01 3.39
CA THR A 269 -17.27 -11.66 2.16
C THR A 269 -16.48 -10.69 1.28
N LEU A 270 -17.02 -9.50 0.98
CA LEU A 270 -16.32 -8.50 0.18
C LEU A 270 -14.97 -8.10 0.78
N ARG A 271 -14.89 -7.94 2.11
CA ARG A 271 -13.63 -7.65 2.80
C ARG A 271 -12.59 -8.76 2.58
N ASN A 272 -12.99 -10.01 2.79
CA ASN A 272 -12.09 -11.15 2.63
C ASN A 272 -11.66 -11.32 1.16
N LEU A 273 -12.59 -11.14 0.22
CA LEU A 273 -12.31 -11.16 -1.22
C LEU A 273 -11.33 -10.03 -1.60
N SER A 274 -11.52 -8.80 -1.12
CA SER A 274 -10.59 -7.70 -1.40
C SER A 274 -9.17 -8.01 -0.92
N SER A 275 -9.01 -8.65 0.25
CA SER A 275 -7.70 -9.09 0.73
C SER A 275 -7.11 -10.20 -0.15
N LEU A 276 -7.91 -11.22 -0.48
CA LEU A 276 -7.48 -12.32 -1.35
C LEU A 276 -7.06 -11.85 -2.75
N ILE A 277 -7.82 -10.95 -3.37
CA ILE A 277 -7.47 -10.38 -4.68
C ILE A 277 -6.14 -9.63 -4.53
N PHE A 278 -5.98 -8.80 -3.50
CA PHE A 278 -4.73 -8.09 -3.23
C PHE A 278 -3.54 -9.02 -3.09
N TYR A 279 -3.70 -10.18 -2.47
CA TYR A 279 -2.62 -11.14 -2.34
C TYR A 279 -2.36 -11.98 -3.60
N THR A 280 -3.40 -12.35 -4.35
CA THR A 280 -3.31 -13.31 -5.47
C THR A 280 -3.02 -12.69 -6.83
N HIS A 281 -3.35 -11.40 -7.06
CA HIS A 281 -3.37 -10.83 -8.41
C HIS A 281 -2.03 -10.89 -9.17
N LEU A 282 -0.89 -10.79 -8.47
CA LEU A 282 0.42 -10.91 -9.13
C LEU A 282 0.78 -12.35 -9.50
N TRP A 283 0.35 -13.33 -8.70
CA TRP A 283 0.43 -14.75 -9.05
C TRP A 283 -0.41 -15.06 -10.29
N VAL A 284 -1.66 -14.55 -10.32
CA VAL A 284 -2.56 -14.69 -11.47
C VAL A 284 -1.97 -14.05 -12.72
N LYS A 285 -1.47 -12.82 -12.62
CA LYS A 285 -0.77 -12.12 -13.71
C LYS A 285 0.38 -12.97 -14.26
N TRP A 286 1.24 -13.48 -13.39
CA TRP A 286 2.39 -14.29 -13.79
C TRP A 286 1.97 -15.55 -14.55
N PHE A 287 0.95 -16.25 -14.04
CA PHE A 287 0.44 -17.45 -14.67
C PHE A 287 -0.16 -17.16 -16.06
N ILE A 288 -0.96 -16.10 -16.20
CA ILE A 288 -1.54 -15.68 -17.48
C ILE A 288 -0.43 -15.37 -18.49
N VAL A 289 0.56 -14.56 -18.12
CA VAL A 289 1.69 -14.23 -19.01
C VAL A 289 2.45 -15.49 -19.43
N LYS A 290 2.71 -16.41 -18.49
CA LYS A 290 3.45 -17.63 -18.80
C LYS A 290 2.66 -18.57 -19.72
N LEU A 291 1.36 -18.70 -19.52
CA LEU A 291 0.48 -19.52 -20.35
C LEU A 291 0.43 -19.01 -21.79
N PHE A 292 0.24 -17.71 -21.99
CA PHE A 292 0.19 -17.10 -23.32
C PHE A 292 1.56 -17.05 -24.02
N SER A 293 2.65 -16.94 -23.24
CA SER A 293 4.00 -17.04 -23.79
C SER A 293 4.31 -18.42 -24.39
N ILE A 294 3.74 -19.51 -23.86
CA ILE A 294 3.93 -20.87 -24.41
C ILE A 294 3.34 -20.99 -25.81
N ILE A 295 2.23 -20.30 -26.08
CA ILE A 295 1.58 -20.28 -27.40
C ILE A 295 2.14 -19.17 -28.32
N GLY A 296 3.22 -18.49 -27.90
CA GLY A 296 3.86 -17.41 -28.67
C GLY A 296 3.10 -16.09 -28.72
N PHE A 297 2.15 -15.85 -27.80
CA PHE A 297 1.35 -14.63 -27.76
C PHE A 297 1.80 -13.68 -26.65
N GLU A 298 2.23 -12.46 -27.04
CA GLU A 298 2.67 -11.40 -26.13
C GLU A 298 1.48 -10.66 -25.50
N ILE A 299 0.79 -11.33 -24.57
CA ILE A 299 -0.42 -10.78 -23.93
C ILE A 299 -0.14 -9.50 -23.12
N ASP A 300 1.10 -9.30 -22.67
CA ASP A 300 1.56 -8.16 -21.88
C ASP A 300 1.49 -6.83 -22.63
N LYS A 301 1.49 -6.85 -23.95
CA LYS A 301 1.28 -5.67 -24.80
C LYS A 301 -0.19 -5.30 -25.01
N THR A 302 -1.11 -6.12 -24.50
CA THR A 302 -2.56 -5.96 -24.74
C THR A 302 -3.34 -5.61 -23.47
N CYS A 303 -4.51 -5.00 -23.64
CA CYS A 303 -5.45 -4.77 -22.53
C CYS A 303 -6.03 -6.08 -21.94
N LEU A 304 -5.94 -7.19 -22.67
CA LEU A 304 -6.43 -8.49 -22.24
C LEU A 304 -5.73 -8.96 -20.97
N LEU A 305 -4.44 -8.64 -20.79
CA LEU A 305 -3.73 -9.00 -19.55
C LEU A 305 -4.41 -8.39 -18.33
N PHE A 306 -4.83 -7.12 -18.39
CA PHE A 306 -5.52 -6.46 -17.29
C PHE A 306 -6.88 -7.10 -17.01
N ILE A 307 -7.69 -7.28 -18.07
CA ILE A 307 -9.04 -7.86 -17.96
C ILE A 307 -8.97 -9.27 -17.38
N LEU A 308 -8.10 -10.13 -17.92
CA LEU A 308 -7.93 -11.48 -17.42
C LEU A 308 -7.38 -11.50 -15.99
N THR A 309 -6.40 -10.64 -15.67
CA THR A 309 -5.86 -10.58 -14.32
C THR A 309 -6.94 -10.23 -13.30
N VAL A 310 -7.78 -9.23 -13.59
CA VAL A 310 -8.89 -8.83 -12.70
C VAL A 310 -9.91 -9.96 -12.58
N SER A 311 -10.43 -10.46 -13.70
CA SER A 311 -11.49 -11.47 -13.72
C SER A 311 -11.06 -12.79 -13.07
N VAL A 312 -9.86 -13.28 -13.40
CA VAL A 312 -9.32 -14.51 -12.82
C VAL A 312 -8.98 -14.32 -11.35
N SER A 313 -8.47 -13.16 -10.92
CA SER A 313 -8.21 -12.91 -9.49
C SER A 313 -9.51 -12.91 -8.68
N ILE A 314 -10.60 -12.35 -9.23
CA ILE A 314 -11.93 -12.41 -8.59
C ILE A 314 -12.40 -13.86 -8.51
N ALA A 315 -12.33 -14.61 -9.60
CA ALA A 315 -12.75 -16.01 -9.64
C ALA A 315 -11.95 -16.88 -8.64
N VAL A 316 -10.62 -16.80 -8.68
CA VAL A 316 -9.72 -17.52 -7.75
C VAL A 316 -10.01 -17.14 -6.30
N SER A 317 -10.19 -15.86 -6.01
CA SER A 317 -10.51 -15.41 -4.64
C SER A 317 -11.87 -15.92 -4.16
N TYR A 318 -12.86 -15.98 -5.04
CA TYR A 318 -14.18 -16.52 -4.74
C TYR A 318 -14.15 -18.03 -4.50
N VAL A 319 -13.39 -18.77 -5.33
CA VAL A 319 -13.17 -20.21 -5.15
C VAL A 319 -12.48 -20.49 -3.82
N ILE A 320 -11.37 -19.80 -3.52
CA ILE A 320 -10.65 -19.95 -2.24
C ILE A 320 -11.59 -19.67 -1.06
N TYR A 321 -12.36 -18.58 -1.12
CA TYR A 321 -13.29 -18.21 -0.05
C TYR A 321 -14.39 -19.26 0.15
N THR A 322 -14.96 -19.77 -0.94
CA THR A 322 -16.04 -20.78 -0.90
C THR A 322 -15.51 -22.12 -0.40
N MET A 323 -14.37 -22.57 -0.92
CA MET A 323 -13.71 -23.81 -0.48
C MET A 323 -13.33 -23.74 1.00
N ALA A 324 -12.85 -22.59 1.48
CA ALA A 324 -12.48 -22.41 2.88
C ALA A 324 -13.63 -22.67 3.87
N ASN A 325 -14.90 -22.62 3.43
CA ASN A 325 -16.05 -22.92 4.28
C ASN A 325 -16.32 -24.42 4.47
N TYR A 326 -15.71 -25.29 3.68
CA TYR A 326 -15.79 -26.74 3.84
C TYR A 326 -14.73 -27.24 4.86
N GLU A 327 -15.10 -28.22 5.69
CA GLU A 327 -14.24 -28.71 6.79
C GLU A 327 -12.87 -29.20 6.30
N HIS A 328 -12.83 -29.93 5.18
CA HIS A 328 -11.59 -30.45 4.58
C HIS A 328 -10.62 -29.35 4.09
N PHE A 329 -11.13 -28.16 3.75
CA PHE A 329 -10.35 -27.07 3.17
C PHE A 329 -10.24 -25.85 4.11
N ASN A 330 -10.57 -26.01 5.39
CA ASN A 330 -10.55 -24.93 6.38
C ASN A 330 -9.15 -24.29 6.53
N VAL A 331 -8.08 -25.00 6.14
CA VAL A 331 -6.71 -24.45 6.08
C VAL A 331 -6.62 -23.22 5.17
N LEU A 332 -7.44 -23.14 4.11
CA LEU A 332 -7.48 -21.98 3.19
C LEU A 332 -7.87 -20.68 3.89
N LYS A 333 -8.57 -20.72 5.04
CA LYS A 333 -8.85 -19.52 5.84
C LYS A 333 -7.56 -18.81 6.26
N LYS A 334 -6.45 -19.53 6.45
CA LYS A 334 -5.16 -18.94 6.82
C LYS A 334 -4.60 -18.00 5.75
N LEU A 335 -5.09 -18.04 4.51
CA LEU A 335 -4.66 -17.15 3.43
C LEU A 335 -5.18 -15.71 3.57
N TYR A 336 -6.22 -15.49 4.38
CA TYR A 336 -6.86 -14.17 4.54
C TYR A 336 -7.32 -13.84 5.97
N SER A 337 -7.29 -14.80 6.90
CA SER A 337 -7.81 -14.67 8.27
C SER A 337 -6.75 -14.46 9.34
#